data_AF-A0A944YIG9-F1
#
_entry.id   AF-A0A944YIG9-F1
#
_cell.length_a   1.000
_cell.length_b   1.000
_cell.length_c   1.000
_cell.angle_alpha   90.00
_cell.angle_beta   90.00
_cell.angle_gamma   90.00
#
_symmetry.space_group_name_H-M   'P 1'
#
loop_
_entity.id
_entity.type
_entity.pdbx_description
1 polymer ?
#
loop_
_entity_poly.entity_id
_entity_poly.type
_entity_poly.pdbx_seq_one_letter_code
_entity_poly.pdbx_strand_id
1 'polypeptide(L)'
;MLRKKSFSAGFTVLELLVAVSVTALLAGMLLNITSQVVSTQTQASGDLETNQVAQFVLDRIQEDLHCAIYRNDGNVWMAATILEDSSNSGSWKEATVSKPSNESLRIVPNDWTNGPNDQFVQANNQVSLVDSRFGEAGTFFRFFTQAPELDPNTPNTGGARAISYQIIRYGLTASSTSRPRYQLFRSDVSTVETFQAGYNLHPSSS
;
A
#
# COMPACT_ATOMS: atom_id res chain seq x y z
N MET A 1 76.89 37.68 21.58
CA MET A 1 76.99 36.35 20.93
C MET A 1 75.88 35.47 21.50
N LEU A 2 74.88 35.07 20.70
CA LEU A 2 73.97 33.94 20.95
C LEU A 2 73.00 33.80 19.76
N ARG A 3 73.33 32.90 18.83
CA ARG A 3 72.53 32.59 17.64
C ARG A 3 71.47 31.57 18.06
N LYS A 4 70.19 31.94 18.08
CA LYS A 4 69.06 31.01 18.31
C LYS A 4 69.06 29.97 17.19
N LYS A 5 69.36 28.70 17.51
CA LYS A 5 69.13 27.57 16.60
C LYS A 5 67.62 27.32 16.53
N SER A 6 67.01 27.53 15.36
CA SER A 6 65.69 27.01 15.05
C SER A 6 65.84 25.52 14.73
N PHE A 7 65.30 24.65 15.58
CA PHE A 7 65.14 23.24 15.22
C PHE A 7 63.94 23.13 14.28
N SER A 8 64.21 22.94 12.99
CA SER A 8 63.19 22.44 12.06
C SER A 8 63.02 20.94 12.36
N ALA A 9 62.04 20.61 13.21
CA ALA A 9 61.66 19.23 13.46
C ALA A 9 60.86 18.74 12.24
N GLY A 10 61.55 18.05 11.33
CA GLY A 10 60.88 17.30 10.26
C GLY A 10 60.21 16.07 10.84
N PHE A 11 58.99 15.77 10.40
CA PHE A 11 58.27 14.57 10.82
C PHE A 11 59.01 13.31 10.39
N THR A 12 59.07 12.32 11.29
CA THR A 12 59.58 10.99 10.95
C THR A 12 58.56 10.24 10.11
N VAL A 13 59.04 9.31 9.26
CA VAL A 13 58.17 8.45 8.44
C VAL A 13 57.17 7.67 9.30
N LEU A 14 57.55 7.34 10.53
CA LEU A 14 56.70 6.62 11.49
C LEU A 14 55.51 7.49 11.96
N GLU A 15 55.75 8.76 12.29
CA GLU A 15 54.68 9.70 12.65
C GLU A 15 53.74 9.98 11.49
N LEU A 16 54.26 10.07 10.26
CA LEU A 16 53.44 10.21 9.05
C LEU A 16 52.53 8.98 8.86
N LEU A 17 53.08 7.77 9.05
CA LEU A 17 52.34 6.52 8.92
C LEU A 17 51.23 6.39 9.98
N VAL A 18 51.53 6.81 11.22
CA VAL A 18 50.55 6.87 12.31
C VAL A 18 49.45 7.89 12.00
N ALA A 19 49.81 9.09 11.53
CA ALA A 19 48.83 10.13 11.20
C ALA A 19 47.88 9.67 10.09
N VAL A 20 48.40 9.05 9.03
CA VAL A 20 47.59 8.54 7.91
C VAL A 20 46.69 7.38 8.36
N SER A 21 47.19 6.46 9.18
CA SER A 21 46.40 5.32 9.67
C SER A 21 45.26 5.76 10.60
N VAL A 22 45.51 6.69 11.53
CA VAL A 22 44.46 7.26 12.40
C VAL A 22 43.43 8.01 11.55
N THR A 23 43.87 8.79 10.57
CA THR A 23 42.97 9.54 9.69
C THR A 23 42.10 8.58 8.86
N ALA A 24 42.68 7.50 8.32
CA ALA A 24 41.94 6.49 7.56
C ALA A 24 40.90 5.78 8.44
N LEU A 25 41.24 5.49 9.70
CA LEU A 25 40.35 4.83 10.65
C LEU A 25 39.18 5.75 11.03
N LEU A 26 39.46 7.01 11.35
CA LEU A 26 38.44 8.02 11.64
C LEU A 26 37.53 8.27 10.43
N ALA A 27 38.10 8.39 9.23
CA ALA A 27 37.34 8.54 7.99
C ALA A 27 36.43 7.33 7.72
N GLY A 28 36.92 6.11 7.98
CA GLY A 28 36.13 4.88 7.84
C GLY A 28 34.97 4.79 8.82
N MET A 29 35.19 5.16 10.09
CA MET A 29 34.12 5.24 11.08
C MET A 29 33.06 6.29 10.70
N LEU A 30 33.51 7.45 10.23
CA LEU A 30 32.62 8.55 9.82
C LEU A 30 31.79 8.18 8.59
N LEU A 31 32.39 7.46 7.64
CA LEU A 31 31.69 6.91 6.48
C LEU A 31 30.60 5.90 6.90
N ASN A 32 30.92 5.01 7.85
CA ASN A 32 29.98 4.00 8.34
C ASN A 32 28.76 4.64 9.03
N ILE A 33 28.98 5.63 9.91
CA ILE A 33 27.90 6.38 10.57
C ILE A 33 27.05 7.10 9.53
N THR A 34 27.67 7.75 8.54
CA THR A 34 26.94 8.45 7.48
C THR A 34 26.07 7.49 6.67
N SER A 35 26.59 6.31 6.32
CA SER A 35 25.81 5.28 5.61
C SER A 35 24.60 4.80 6.42
N GLN A 36 24.77 4.58 7.73
CA GLN A 36 23.67 4.16 8.62
C GLN A 36 22.59 5.24 8.78
N VAL A 37 23.00 6.51 8.92
CA VAL A 37 22.06 7.64 9.05
C VAL A 37 21.27 7.82 7.76
N VAL A 38 21.93 7.77 6.60
CA VAL A 38 21.26 7.88 5.30
C VAL A 38 20.27 6.75 5.12
N SER A 39 20.66 5.49 5.38
CA SER A 39 19.73 4.36 5.21
C SER A 39 18.52 4.44 6.14
N THR A 40 18.76 4.83 7.41
CA THR A 40 17.68 4.97 8.40
C THR A 40 16.75 6.12 8.05
N GLN A 41 17.29 7.24 7.59
CA GLN A 41 16.49 8.40 7.17
C GLN A 41 15.67 8.07 5.92
N THR A 42 16.24 7.39 4.92
CA THR A 42 15.49 6.95 3.74
C THR A 42 14.35 6.01 4.13
N GLN A 43 14.59 5.09 5.07
CA GLN A 43 13.55 4.18 5.55
C GLN A 43 12.46 4.91 6.34
N ALA A 44 12.84 5.74 7.32
CA ALA A 44 11.89 6.48 8.16
C ALA A 44 11.06 7.50 7.34
N SER A 45 11.69 8.18 6.38
CA SER A 45 10.97 9.06 5.45
C SER A 45 9.99 8.27 4.57
N GLY A 46 10.41 7.11 4.03
CA GLY A 46 9.53 6.24 3.24
C GLY A 46 8.34 5.71 4.04
N ASP A 47 8.56 5.33 5.30
CA ASP A 47 7.49 4.87 6.20
C ASP A 47 6.51 6.02 6.54
N LEU A 48 7.01 7.23 6.76
CA LEU A 48 6.17 8.41 7.02
C LEU A 48 5.31 8.79 5.81
N GLU A 49 5.91 8.86 4.63
CA GLU A 49 5.18 9.13 3.38
C GLU A 49 4.11 8.06 3.14
N THR A 50 4.43 6.78 3.36
CA THR A 50 3.47 5.68 3.23
C THR A 50 2.30 5.81 4.22
N ASN A 51 2.58 6.18 5.47
CA ASN A 51 1.54 6.37 6.48
C ASN A 51 0.62 7.57 6.16
N GLN A 52 1.18 8.68 5.67
CA GLN A 52 0.40 9.85 5.24
C GLN A 52 -0.49 9.52 4.05
N VAL A 53 0.03 8.78 3.06
CA VAL A 53 -0.76 8.31 1.91
C VAL A 53 -1.88 7.38 2.37
N ALA A 54 -1.61 6.47 3.32
CA ALA A 54 -2.62 5.57 3.87
C ALA A 54 -3.75 6.33 4.59
N GLN A 55 -3.41 7.33 5.41
CA GLN A 55 -4.39 8.18 6.07
C GLN A 55 -5.28 8.91 5.06
N PHE A 56 -4.68 9.54 4.04
CA PHE A 56 -5.42 10.21 2.99
C PHE A 56 -6.40 9.27 2.25
N VAL A 57 -5.94 8.06 1.93
CA VAL A 57 -6.79 7.04 1.27
C VAL A 57 -7.95 6.63 2.18
N LEU A 58 -7.70 6.41 3.47
CA LEU A 58 -8.75 6.04 4.43
C LEU A 58 -9.75 7.17 4.68
N ASP A 59 -9.27 8.41 4.80
CA ASP A 59 -10.13 9.60 4.94
C ASP A 59 -11.02 9.76 3.71
N ARG A 60 -10.48 9.49 2.51
CA ARG A 60 -11.28 9.50 1.27
C ARG A 60 -12.36 8.41 1.28
N ILE A 61 -12.00 7.17 1.63
CA ILE A 61 -12.98 6.08 1.71
C ILE A 61 -14.08 6.45 2.70
N GLN A 62 -13.70 7.03 3.84
CA GLN A 62 -14.65 7.50 4.84
C GLN A 62 -15.58 8.58 4.29
N GLU A 63 -15.05 9.62 3.63
CA GLU A 63 -15.84 10.69 3.02
C GLU A 63 -16.84 10.15 2.00
N ASP A 64 -16.36 9.29 1.10
CA ASP A 64 -17.18 8.65 0.08
C ASP A 64 -18.32 7.83 0.70
N LEU A 65 -18.00 6.98 1.68
CA LEU A 65 -18.97 6.13 2.38
C LEU A 65 -19.94 6.93 3.23
N HIS A 66 -19.49 8.01 3.87
CA HIS A 66 -20.34 8.88 4.69
C HIS A 66 -21.38 9.62 3.82
N CYS A 67 -21.01 9.94 2.58
CA CYS A 67 -21.90 10.53 1.59
C CYS A 67 -22.56 9.49 0.68
N ALA A 68 -22.47 8.19 1.00
CA ALA A 68 -23.09 7.13 0.22
C ALA A 68 -24.62 7.26 0.24
N ILE A 69 -25.22 7.07 -0.93
CA ILE A 69 -26.67 7.20 -1.11
C ILE A 69 -27.29 5.82 -1.09
N TYR A 70 -28.34 5.68 -0.27
CA TYR A 70 -29.16 4.49 -0.22
C TYR A 70 -30.62 4.90 -0.37
N ARG A 71 -31.31 4.30 -1.34
CA ARG A 71 -32.75 4.49 -1.51
C ARG A 71 -33.42 3.13 -1.60
N ASN A 72 -34.63 3.06 -1.07
CA ASN A 72 -35.48 1.88 -1.15
C ASN A 72 -36.48 2.04 -2.31
N ASP A 73 -35.96 2.09 -3.53
CA ASP A 73 -36.73 2.28 -4.78
C ASP A 73 -36.67 1.05 -5.70
N GLY A 74 -36.11 -0.06 -5.22
CA GLY A 74 -35.93 -1.30 -5.98
C GLY A 74 -34.66 -1.34 -6.84
N ASN A 75 -33.91 -0.23 -6.95
CA ASN A 75 -32.63 -0.22 -7.64
C ASN A 75 -31.48 -0.67 -6.75
N VAL A 76 -30.39 -1.13 -7.36
CA VAL A 76 -29.16 -1.47 -6.63
C VAL A 76 -28.29 -0.22 -6.51
N TRP A 77 -28.30 0.40 -5.34
CA TRP A 77 -27.50 1.60 -5.03
C TRP A 77 -26.09 1.31 -4.53
N MET A 78 -25.87 0.08 -4.04
CA MET A 78 -24.59 -0.40 -3.54
C MET A 78 -24.45 -1.87 -3.89
N ALA A 79 -23.30 -2.25 -4.45
CA ALA A 79 -23.02 -3.62 -4.86
C ALA A 79 -21.56 -3.99 -4.58
N ALA A 80 -21.35 -5.18 -4.05
CA ALA A 80 -20.04 -5.83 -4.01
C ALA A 80 -20.06 -7.04 -4.94
N THR A 81 -19.05 -7.18 -5.77
CA THR A 81 -18.93 -8.29 -6.72
C THR A 81 -17.55 -8.90 -6.58
N ILE A 82 -17.52 -10.22 -6.49
CA ILE A 82 -16.29 -10.99 -6.37
C ILE A 82 -15.79 -11.29 -7.77
N LEU A 83 -14.51 -11.05 -8.01
CA LEU A 83 -13.90 -11.26 -9.32
C LEU A 83 -13.41 -12.71 -9.40
N GLU A 84 -14.14 -13.50 -10.20
CA GLU A 84 -13.87 -14.93 -10.46
C GLU A 84 -12.89 -15.14 -11.61
N ASP A 85 -12.57 -14.09 -12.39
CA ASP A 85 -11.75 -14.21 -13.60
C ASP A 85 -10.28 -13.87 -13.32
N SER A 86 -9.40 -14.87 -13.41
CA SER A 86 -7.94 -14.72 -13.30
C SER A 86 -7.27 -14.13 -14.56
N SER A 87 -8.00 -14.01 -15.68
CA SER A 87 -7.46 -13.49 -16.95
C SER A 87 -7.03 -12.02 -16.86
N ASN A 88 -7.74 -11.21 -16.07
CA ASN A 88 -7.44 -9.80 -15.85
C ASN A 88 -6.33 -9.58 -14.80
N SER A 89 -6.05 -10.58 -13.98
CA SER A 89 -5.19 -10.41 -12.81
C SER A 89 -3.72 -10.54 -13.18
N GLY A 90 -3.36 -11.33 -14.20
CA GLY A 90 -1.99 -11.49 -14.76
C GLY A 90 -0.88 -11.92 -13.78
N SER A 91 -1.18 -11.92 -12.49
CA SER A 91 -0.32 -12.10 -11.32
C SER A 91 -0.85 -13.21 -10.42
N TRP A 92 -1.86 -13.94 -10.90
CA TRP A 92 -2.43 -15.09 -10.21
C TRP A 92 -1.35 -16.17 -10.06
N LYS A 93 -1.16 -16.63 -8.82
CA LYS A 93 -0.24 -17.74 -8.50
C LYS A 93 -1.05 -18.82 -7.85
N GLU A 94 -1.09 -19.99 -8.50
CA GLU A 94 -1.71 -21.19 -7.96
C GLU A 94 -1.12 -21.49 -6.58
N ALA A 95 -2.02 -21.68 -5.61
CA ALA A 95 -1.67 -22.03 -4.25
C ALA A 95 -2.19 -23.45 -3.96
N THR A 96 -1.56 -24.15 -3.01
CA THR A 96 -2.00 -25.48 -2.56
C THR A 96 -3.46 -25.47 -2.09
N VAL A 97 -3.97 -24.32 -1.65
CA VAL A 97 -5.39 -24.11 -1.41
C VAL A 97 -5.83 -22.85 -2.14
N SER A 98 -6.73 -23.02 -3.11
CA SER A 98 -7.22 -21.95 -3.98
C SER A 98 -8.01 -20.89 -3.21
N LYS A 99 -8.07 -19.69 -3.78
CA LYS A 99 -9.00 -18.68 -3.28
C LYS A 99 -10.44 -19.04 -3.66
N PRO A 100 -11.43 -18.61 -2.87
CA PRO A 100 -12.83 -18.79 -3.19
C PRO A 100 -13.24 -17.94 -4.39
N SER A 101 -14.13 -18.48 -5.22
CA SER A 101 -14.74 -17.77 -6.35
C SER A 101 -16.00 -17.00 -5.91
N ASN A 102 -16.81 -17.56 -5.02
CA ASN A 102 -18.17 -17.08 -4.79
C ASN A 102 -18.34 -16.17 -3.57
N GLU A 103 -17.45 -16.27 -2.58
CA GLU A 103 -17.53 -15.50 -1.33
C GLU A 103 -16.14 -15.22 -0.78
N SER A 104 -15.96 -14.09 -0.07
CA SER A 104 -14.71 -13.86 0.65
C SER A 104 -14.71 -14.69 1.92
N LEU A 105 -13.69 -15.54 2.09
CA LEU A 105 -13.54 -16.41 3.24
C LEU A 105 -12.48 -15.87 4.19
N ARG A 106 -12.89 -15.70 5.43
CA ARG A 106 -11.97 -15.48 6.53
C ARG A 106 -11.29 -16.81 6.87
N ILE A 107 -9.96 -16.83 6.87
CA ILE A 107 -9.22 -18.00 7.35
C ILE A 107 -9.25 -18.04 8.88
N VAL A 108 -9.65 -19.18 9.42
CA VAL A 108 -9.58 -19.50 10.84
C VAL A 108 -8.40 -20.44 11.13
N PRO A 109 -7.89 -20.45 12.38
CA PRO A 109 -6.88 -21.40 12.86
C PRO A 109 -7.05 -22.86 12.41
N ASN A 110 -8.29 -23.34 12.36
CA ASN A 110 -8.63 -24.73 12.04
C ASN A 110 -8.54 -25.05 10.55
N ASP A 111 -8.43 -24.04 9.67
CA ASP A 111 -8.27 -24.25 8.23
C ASP A 111 -6.84 -24.72 7.86
N TRP A 112 -5.91 -24.73 8.82
CA TRP A 112 -4.56 -25.25 8.66
C TRP A 112 -4.32 -26.47 9.54
N THR A 113 -3.83 -27.55 8.92
CA THR A 113 -3.46 -28.82 9.58
C THR A 113 -2.31 -28.66 10.58
N ASN A 114 -1.49 -27.61 10.47
CA ASN A 114 -0.40 -27.30 11.39
C ASN A 114 -0.71 -26.16 12.36
N GLY A 115 -1.96 -25.68 12.40
CA GLY A 115 -2.46 -24.66 13.33
C GLY A 115 -1.72 -23.32 13.31
N PRO A 116 -2.22 -22.29 14.01
CA PRO A 116 -1.46 -21.09 14.25
C PRO A 116 -0.43 -21.36 15.34
N ASN A 117 0.85 -21.20 14.98
CA ASN A 117 1.97 -21.23 15.93
C ASN A 117 2.03 -19.96 16.82
N ASP A 118 0.96 -19.14 16.84
CA ASP A 118 0.92 -17.84 17.50
C ASP A 118 -0.28 -17.75 18.46
N GLN A 119 -0.01 -17.36 19.71
CA GLN A 119 -0.99 -17.24 20.79
C GLN A 119 -2.04 -16.16 20.49
N PHE A 120 -1.68 -15.10 19.75
CA PHE A 120 -2.62 -14.04 19.38
C PHE A 120 -3.68 -14.51 18.39
N VAL A 121 -3.30 -15.39 17.46
CA VAL A 121 -4.20 -15.94 16.43
C VAL A 121 -5.19 -16.93 17.05
N GLN A 122 -4.76 -17.70 18.05
CA GLN A 122 -5.63 -18.59 18.83
C GLN A 122 -6.63 -17.80 19.69
N ALA A 123 -6.19 -16.72 20.35
CA ALA A 123 -7.06 -15.89 21.20
C ALA A 123 -8.14 -15.16 20.39
N ASN A 124 -7.78 -14.61 19.23
CA ASN A 124 -8.73 -13.88 18.38
C ASN A 124 -9.55 -14.80 17.45
N ASN A 125 -9.20 -16.08 17.37
CA ASN A 125 -9.70 -17.06 16.39
C ASN A 125 -9.58 -16.55 14.94
N GLN A 126 -8.51 -15.81 14.66
CA GLN A 126 -8.36 -14.99 13.46
C GLN A 126 -6.92 -14.93 13.01
N VAL A 127 -6.68 -15.35 11.76
CA VAL A 127 -5.37 -15.24 11.11
C VAL A 127 -5.21 -13.83 10.51
N SER A 128 -3.97 -13.45 10.17
CA SER A 128 -3.66 -12.17 9.53
C SER A 128 -4.54 -11.91 8.30
N LEU A 129 -4.89 -10.64 8.08
CA LEU A 129 -5.66 -10.22 6.90
C LEU A 129 -4.95 -10.58 5.58
N VAL A 130 -3.61 -10.66 5.60
CA VAL A 130 -2.80 -11.06 4.44
C VAL A 130 -3.08 -12.51 4.03
N ASP A 131 -3.44 -13.35 4.99
CA ASP A 131 -3.75 -14.76 4.77
C ASP A 131 -5.23 -14.96 4.44
N SER A 132 -6.10 -13.96 4.69
CA SER A 132 -7.52 -14.04 4.34
C SER A 132 -7.71 -14.21 2.83
N ARG A 133 -8.73 -15.01 2.45
CA ARG A 133 -8.99 -15.31 1.05
C ARG A 133 -10.16 -14.49 0.54
N PHE A 134 -9.82 -13.45 -0.19
CA PHE A 134 -10.77 -12.69 -1.01
C PHE A 134 -11.01 -13.46 -2.31
N GLY A 135 -11.89 -12.97 -3.18
CA GLY A 135 -12.08 -13.54 -4.53
C GLY A 135 -10.78 -13.89 -5.25
N GLU A 136 -10.84 -14.84 -6.18
CA GLU A 136 -9.71 -15.28 -7.00
C GLU A 136 -8.86 -14.08 -7.48
N ALA A 137 -9.45 -13.17 -8.24
CA ALA A 137 -8.77 -11.95 -8.67
C ALA A 137 -8.95 -10.76 -7.72
N GLY A 138 -9.99 -10.76 -6.87
CA GLY A 138 -10.24 -9.67 -5.91
C GLY A 138 -11.72 -9.41 -5.63
N THR A 139 -12.02 -8.19 -5.17
CA THR A 139 -13.39 -7.73 -4.95
C THR A 139 -13.57 -6.32 -5.49
N PHE A 140 -14.71 -6.11 -6.15
CA PHE A 140 -15.14 -4.83 -6.69
C PHE A 140 -16.33 -4.32 -5.90
N PHE A 141 -16.20 -3.14 -5.31
CA PHE A 141 -17.22 -2.50 -4.51
C PHE A 141 -17.66 -1.21 -5.20
N ARG A 142 -18.96 -1.05 -5.44
CA ARG A 142 -19.54 0.06 -6.20
C ARG A 142 -20.70 0.65 -5.43
N PHE A 143 -20.81 1.97 -5.46
CA PHE A 143 -21.94 2.67 -4.87
C PHE A 143 -22.05 4.10 -5.40
N PHE A 144 -23.18 4.74 -5.13
CA PHE A 144 -23.35 6.16 -5.43
C PHE A 144 -23.03 7.03 -4.21
N THR A 145 -22.36 8.15 -4.40
CA THR A 145 -22.01 9.10 -3.35
C THR A 145 -22.34 10.54 -3.76
N GLN A 146 -22.57 11.41 -2.77
CA GLN A 146 -22.64 12.87 -2.94
C GLN A 146 -21.36 13.58 -2.47
N ALA A 147 -20.27 12.84 -2.27
CA ALA A 147 -18.98 13.41 -1.90
C ALA A 147 -18.54 14.50 -2.91
N PRO A 148 -17.75 15.50 -2.49
CA PRO A 148 -17.23 16.54 -3.38
C PRO A 148 -16.44 15.96 -4.56
N GLU A 149 -16.50 16.64 -5.70
CA GLU A 149 -15.76 16.23 -6.90
C GLU A 149 -14.26 16.35 -6.68
N LEU A 150 -13.52 15.38 -7.18
CA LEU A 150 -12.07 15.32 -7.08
C LEU A 150 -11.38 16.28 -8.04
N ASP A 151 -11.95 16.43 -9.23
CA ASP A 151 -11.43 17.30 -10.27
C ASP A 151 -11.86 18.76 -9.98
N PRO A 152 -10.91 19.66 -9.68
CA PRO A 152 -11.21 21.06 -9.41
C PRO A 152 -11.78 21.81 -10.62
N ASN A 153 -11.67 21.24 -11.83
CA ASN A 153 -12.16 21.86 -13.07
C ASN A 153 -13.59 21.42 -13.44
N THR A 154 -14.10 20.37 -12.80
CA THR A 154 -15.43 19.86 -13.09
C THR A 154 -16.48 20.67 -12.31
N PRO A 155 -17.56 21.17 -12.97
CA PRO A 155 -18.60 21.93 -12.28
C PRO A 155 -19.27 21.10 -11.19
N ASN A 156 -19.22 21.59 -9.95
CA ASN A 156 -19.94 20.94 -8.85
C ASN A 156 -21.45 21.13 -9.03
N THR A 157 -22.11 20.06 -9.46
CA THR A 157 -23.55 20.04 -9.75
C THR A 157 -24.38 19.49 -8.59
N GLY A 158 -23.75 19.09 -7.47
CA GLY A 158 -24.44 18.50 -6.31
C GLY A 158 -25.16 17.18 -6.59
N GLY A 159 -24.94 16.60 -7.77
CA GLY A 159 -25.53 15.33 -8.20
C GLY A 159 -24.86 14.13 -7.54
N ALA A 160 -25.55 13.00 -7.55
CA ALA A 160 -24.99 11.72 -7.15
C ALA A 160 -23.97 11.24 -8.19
N ARG A 161 -22.82 10.74 -7.74
CA ARG A 161 -21.77 10.16 -8.57
C ARG A 161 -21.60 8.67 -8.31
N ALA A 162 -21.35 7.91 -9.36
CA ALA A 162 -20.98 6.51 -9.22
C ALA A 162 -19.49 6.41 -8.91
N ILE A 163 -19.15 5.72 -7.84
CA ILE A 163 -17.77 5.45 -7.47
C ILE A 163 -17.55 3.96 -7.32
N SER A 164 -16.33 3.54 -7.60
CA SER A 164 -15.93 2.15 -7.48
C SER A 164 -14.57 1.99 -6.83
N TYR A 165 -14.48 0.97 -6.00
CA TYR A 165 -13.28 0.52 -5.34
C TYR A 165 -12.97 -0.90 -5.79
N GLN A 166 -11.72 -1.15 -6.12
CA GLN A 166 -11.27 -2.47 -6.51
C GLN A 166 -10.07 -2.86 -5.67
N ILE A 167 -10.17 -3.98 -4.95
CA ILE A 167 -9.01 -4.61 -4.32
C ILE A 167 -8.60 -5.78 -5.21
N ILE A 168 -7.44 -5.68 -5.85
CA ILE A 168 -6.87 -6.75 -6.66
C ILE A 168 -5.47 -7.11 -6.16
N ARG A 169 -5.08 -8.36 -6.36
CA ARG A 169 -3.74 -8.82 -6.07
C ARG A 169 -2.89 -8.71 -7.33
N TYR A 170 -1.92 -7.79 -7.33
CA TYR A 170 -1.07 -7.50 -8.49
C TYR A 170 0.40 -7.33 -8.08
N GLY A 171 1.32 -7.65 -9.00
CA GLY A 171 2.75 -7.39 -8.82
C GLY A 171 3.06 -5.89 -8.80
N LEU A 172 3.96 -5.43 -7.93
CA LEU A 172 4.40 -4.03 -7.90
C LEU A 172 5.21 -3.64 -9.15
N THR A 173 5.73 -4.62 -9.86
CA THR A 173 6.56 -4.46 -11.06
C THR A 173 6.21 -5.56 -12.06
N ALA A 174 6.49 -5.34 -13.34
CA ALA A 174 6.33 -6.34 -14.41
C ALA A 174 7.30 -7.55 -14.31
N SER A 175 8.11 -7.61 -13.24
CA SER A 175 9.03 -8.73 -13.00
C SER A 175 8.28 -9.96 -12.50
N SER A 176 8.64 -11.14 -13.03
CA SER A 176 8.14 -12.44 -12.57
C SER A 176 8.48 -12.75 -11.09
N THR A 177 9.48 -12.08 -10.54
CA THR A 177 9.89 -12.18 -9.13
C THR A 177 9.18 -11.19 -8.21
N SER A 178 8.36 -10.29 -8.76
CA SER A 178 7.61 -9.32 -7.96
C SER A 178 6.68 -10.04 -7.00
N ARG A 179 6.74 -9.67 -5.71
CA ARG A 179 5.85 -10.26 -4.70
C ARG A 179 4.45 -9.66 -4.90
N PRO A 180 3.43 -10.46 -5.26
CA PRO A 180 2.09 -9.95 -5.48
C PRO A 180 1.51 -9.45 -4.15
N ARG A 181 1.09 -8.19 -4.13
CA ARG A 181 0.43 -7.53 -2.98
C ARG A 181 -0.98 -7.11 -3.36
N TYR A 182 -1.84 -6.96 -2.36
CA TYR A 182 -3.15 -6.33 -2.58
C TYR A 182 -2.97 -4.83 -2.78
N GLN A 183 -3.59 -4.31 -3.82
CA GLN A 183 -3.62 -2.90 -4.16
C GLN A 183 -5.09 -2.48 -4.23
N LEU A 184 -5.39 -1.30 -3.69
CA LEU A 184 -6.71 -0.69 -3.74
C LEU A 184 -6.71 0.37 -4.83
N PHE A 185 -7.64 0.22 -5.78
CA PHE A 185 -7.92 1.20 -6.82
C PHE A 185 -9.25 1.88 -6.53
N ARG A 186 -9.34 3.16 -6.89
CA ARG A 186 -10.58 3.94 -6.87
C ARG A 186 -10.81 4.52 -8.26
N SER A 187 -12.05 4.48 -8.72
CA SER A 187 -12.50 5.17 -9.93
C SER A 187 -13.76 5.99 -9.62
N ASP A 188 -13.85 7.16 -10.24
CA ASP A 188 -14.95 8.12 -10.11
C ASP A 188 -15.59 8.31 -11.49
N VAL A 189 -16.91 8.48 -11.51
CA VAL A 189 -17.69 8.78 -12.71
C VAL A 189 -18.39 10.11 -12.46
N SER A 190 -18.30 11.02 -13.42
CA SER A 190 -18.85 12.37 -13.26
C SER A 190 -20.36 12.34 -13.01
N THR A 191 -20.88 13.39 -12.38
CA THR A 191 -22.33 13.52 -12.12
C THR A 191 -23.16 13.44 -13.40
N VAL A 192 -22.66 14.00 -14.50
CA VAL A 192 -23.35 14.03 -15.81
C VAL A 192 -23.47 12.63 -16.39
N GLU A 193 -22.37 11.88 -16.41
CA GLU A 193 -22.34 10.51 -16.90
C GLU A 193 -23.17 9.58 -15.99
N THR A 194 -23.08 9.77 -14.68
CA THR A 194 -23.89 9.01 -13.71
C THR A 194 -25.38 9.25 -13.95
N PHE A 195 -25.78 10.51 -14.18
CA PHE A 195 -27.17 10.85 -14.48
C PHE A 195 -27.64 10.24 -15.82
N GLN A 196 -26.79 10.24 -16.84
CA GLN A 196 -27.10 9.66 -18.16
C GLN A 196 -27.21 8.13 -18.13
N ALA A 197 -26.34 7.45 -17.38
CA ALA A 197 -26.35 5.99 -17.25
C ALA A 197 -27.47 5.47 -16.34
N GLY A 198 -27.98 6.32 -15.44
CA GLY A 198 -29.03 5.97 -14.49
C GLY A 198 -28.49 5.34 -13.19
N TYR A 199 -29.38 5.19 -12.21
CA TYR A 199 -29.04 4.80 -10.85
C TYR A 199 -29.33 3.32 -10.58
N ASN A 200 -28.62 2.42 -11.27
CA ASN A 200 -28.72 0.98 -10.98
C ASN A 200 -27.39 0.26 -11.24
N LEU A 201 -26.80 -0.31 -10.19
CA LEU A 201 -25.53 -1.04 -10.26
C LEU A 201 -25.69 -2.54 -10.52
N HIS A 202 -26.89 -3.01 -10.83
CA HIS A 202 -27.16 -4.42 -11.06
C HIS A 202 -26.30 -4.94 -12.23
N PRO A 203 -25.59 -6.08 -12.07
CA PRO A 203 -24.65 -6.58 -13.07
C PRO A 203 -25.31 -7.05 -14.37
N SER A 204 -26.58 -7.49 -14.31
CA SER A 204 -27.41 -7.67 -15.50
C SER A 204 -28.33 -6.46 -15.62
N SER A 205 -27.92 -5.48 -16.42
CA SER A 205 -28.80 -4.39 -16.83
C SER A 205 -29.96 -4.98 -17.65
N SER A 206 -31.18 -4.92 -17.11
CA SER A 206 -32.42 -4.98 -17.89
C SER A 206 -32.85 -3.57 -18.27
#